data_AF-A0A2V6D3I9-F1
#
_entry.id   AF-A0A2V6D3I9-F1
#
_cell.length_a   1.000
_cell.length_b   1.000
_cell.length_c   1.000
_cell.angle_alpha   90.00
_cell.angle_beta   90.00
_cell.angle_gamma   90.00
#
_symmetry.space_group_name_H-M   'P 1'
#
loop_
_entity.id
_entity.type
_entity.pdbx_description
1 polymer ?
#
loop_
_entity_poly.entity_id
_entity_poly.type
_entity_poly.pdbx_seq_one_letter_code
_entity_poly.pdbx_strand_id
1 'polypeptide(L)'
;MDTLRAAIVPGLIAGVVSLFTSWFWMGLVFHRYQRATPETWGPEGPRNYALSGLVRVVSAVAISFLYVLVARFHVGFFADGIAGALRFAAVIWIALAAPVAIEAAIYVRIHSMVVVGQVLDWLTTAVLACAITFVWISA
;
A
#
# COMPACT_ATOMS: atom_id res chain seq x y z
N MET A 1 0.92 -1.23 -25.39
CA MET A 1 1.90 -0.95 -24.32
C MET A 1 2.45 -2.27 -23.79
N ASP A 2 3.76 -2.42 -23.58
CA ASP A 2 4.32 -3.64 -22.98
C ASP A 2 3.94 -3.73 -21.48
N THR A 3 4.06 -4.93 -20.88
CA THR A 3 3.65 -5.17 -19.48
C THR A 3 4.41 -4.27 -18.51
N LEU A 4 5.70 -4.05 -18.78
CA LEU A 4 6.56 -3.25 -17.92
C LEU A 4 6.13 -1.78 -17.91
N ARG A 5 5.89 -1.13 -19.07
CA ARG A 5 5.41 0.26 -19.06
C ARG A 5 4.00 0.38 -18.50
N ALA A 6 3.14 -0.61 -18.76
CA ALA A 6 1.78 -0.65 -18.22
C ALA A 6 1.72 -0.73 -16.69
N ALA A 7 2.79 -1.21 -16.05
CA ALA A 7 2.88 -1.36 -14.60
C ALA A 7 3.74 -0.28 -13.94
N ILE A 8 4.94 -0.02 -14.49
CA ILE A 8 5.95 0.84 -13.86
C ILE A 8 5.45 2.28 -13.76
N VAL A 9 4.92 2.86 -14.83
CA VAL A 9 4.51 4.26 -14.83
C VAL A 9 3.36 4.52 -13.84
N PRO A 10 2.21 3.84 -13.92
CA PRO A 10 1.14 4.06 -12.94
C PRO A 10 1.55 3.64 -11.52
N GLY A 11 2.40 2.63 -11.37
CA GLY A 11 2.89 2.20 -10.06
C GLY A 11 3.81 3.23 -9.40
N LEU A 12 4.66 3.92 -10.17
CA LEU A 12 5.47 5.04 -9.67
C LEU A 12 4.57 6.21 -9.24
N ILE A 13 3.57 6.55 -10.06
CA ILE A 13 2.59 7.60 -9.72
C ILE A 13 1.88 7.24 -8.42
N ALA A 14 1.33 6.03 -8.32
CA ALA A 14 0.67 5.54 -7.12
C ALA A 14 1.60 5.53 -5.91
N GLY A 15 2.85 5.10 -6.08
CA GLY A 15 3.88 5.12 -5.05
C GLY A 15 4.11 6.52 -4.50
N VAL A 16 4.32 7.52 -5.35
CA VAL A 16 4.52 8.92 -4.94
C VAL A 16 3.27 9.46 -4.24
N VAL A 17 2.08 9.25 -4.80
CA VAL A 17 0.81 9.68 -4.18
C VAL A 17 0.63 9.03 -2.80
N SER A 18 1.00 7.76 -2.66
CA SER A 18 0.87 7.05 -1.39
C SER A 18 1.75 7.65 -0.28
N LEU A 19 2.87 8.31 -0.60
CA LEU A 19 3.70 9.00 0.39
C LEU A 19 2.88 10.02 1.19
N PHE A 20 2.02 10.76 0.50
CA PHE A 20 1.14 11.75 1.12
C PHE A 20 0.02 11.10 1.93
N THR A 21 -0.59 10.02 1.43
CA THR A 21 -1.65 9.33 2.19
C THR A 21 -1.13 8.64 3.44
N SER A 22 0.10 8.12 3.39
CA SER A 22 0.74 7.55 4.58
C SER A 22 1.16 8.61 5.57
N TRP A 23 1.65 9.77 5.11
CA TRP A 23 1.86 10.90 6.00
C TRP A 23 0.54 11.32 6.67
N PHE A 24 -0.57 11.35 5.93
CA PHE A 24 -1.89 11.61 6.49
C PHE A 24 -2.28 10.56 7.54
N TRP A 25 -2.18 9.27 7.25
CA TRP A 25 -2.55 8.23 8.20
C TRP A 25 -1.60 8.17 9.40
N MET A 26 -0.31 7.99 9.16
CA MET A 26 0.69 7.68 10.18
C MET A 26 1.29 8.92 10.82
N GLY A 27 1.42 10.02 10.07
CA GLY A 27 1.99 11.28 10.54
C GLY A 27 0.96 12.25 11.13
N LEU A 28 -0.33 12.12 10.81
CA LEU A 28 -1.38 13.00 11.32
C LEU A 28 -2.44 12.25 12.14
N VAL A 29 -3.21 11.34 11.52
CA VAL A 29 -4.39 10.72 12.15
C VAL A 29 -4.00 9.82 13.33
N PHE A 30 -3.02 8.95 13.14
CA PHE A 30 -2.62 7.94 14.12
C PHE A 30 -1.32 8.26 14.86
N HIS A 31 -0.63 9.35 14.49
CA HIS A 31 0.67 9.70 15.07
C HIS A 31 0.63 9.85 16.59
N ARG A 32 -0.46 10.40 17.15
CA ARG A 32 -0.60 10.57 18.60
C ARG A 32 -0.48 9.26 19.39
N TYR A 33 -0.85 8.12 18.79
CA TYR A 33 -0.83 6.83 19.46
C TYR A 33 0.57 6.22 19.52
N GLN A 34 1.51 6.69 18.70
CA GLN A 34 2.92 6.26 18.79
C GLN A 34 3.52 6.65 20.15
N ARG A 35 3.14 7.81 20.69
CA ARG A 35 3.56 8.29 22.01
C ARG A 35 3.09 7.43 23.18
N ALA A 36 2.13 6.53 22.97
CA ALA A 36 1.64 5.63 24.01
C ALA A 36 2.54 4.39 24.22
N THR A 37 3.44 4.09 23.28
CA THR A 37 4.41 2.99 23.35
C THR A 37 5.80 3.49 22.90
N PRO A 38 6.41 4.45 23.60
CA PRO A 38 7.66 5.08 23.19
C PRO A 38 8.84 4.10 23.08
N GLU A 39 8.85 3.05 23.91
CA GLU A 39 9.87 2.01 23.93
C GLU A 39 9.96 1.17 22.63
N THR A 40 8.94 1.24 21.79
CA THR A 40 8.83 0.46 20.55
C THR A 40 9.51 1.14 19.36
N TRP A 41 9.69 2.45 19.42
CA TRP A 41 10.13 3.24 18.27
C TRP A 41 11.65 3.38 18.25
N GLY A 42 12.25 3.01 17.13
CA GLY A 42 13.63 3.35 16.83
C GLY A 42 13.81 4.85 16.57
N PRO A 43 15.06 5.34 16.52
CA PRO A 43 15.33 6.75 16.24
C PRO A 43 14.75 7.15 14.88
N GLU A 44 14.06 8.29 14.82
CA GLU A 44 13.58 8.85 13.55
C GLU A 44 14.65 9.71 12.89
N GLY A 45 14.74 9.65 11.56
CA GLY A 45 15.69 10.46 10.81
C GLY A 45 15.45 10.39 9.31
N PRO A 46 16.07 11.29 8.53
CA PRO A 46 15.83 11.40 7.08
C PRO A 46 16.03 10.07 6.33
N ARG A 47 17.02 9.28 6.75
CA ARG A 47 17.28 7.95 6.18
C ARG A 47 16.10 6.98 6.35
N ASN A 48 15.43 7.00 7.50
CA ASN A 48 14.32 6.09 7.78
C ASN A 48 13.08 6.47 6.96
N TYR A 49 12.83 7.76 6.81
CA TYR A 49 11.79 8.28 5.91
C TYR A 49 12.07 7.94 4.45
N ALA A 50 13.32 8.10 3.99
CA ALA A 50 13.71 7.74 2.63
C ALA A 50 13.55 6.23 2.36
N LEU A 51 13.99 5.38 3.29
CA LEU A 51 13.84 3.93 3.16
C LEU A 51 12.37 3.49 3.20
N SER A 52 11.57 4.04 4.12
CA SER A 52 10.14 3.76 4.18
C SER A 52 9.43 4.19 2.89
N GLY A 53 9.76 5.36 2.35
CA GLY A 53 9.24 5.84 1.09
C GLY A 53 9.64 4.96 -0.09
N LEU A 54 10.91 4.52 -0.15
CA LEU A 54 11.39 3.62 -1.19
C LEU A 54 10.66 2.27 -1.15
N VAL A 55 10.54 1.66 0.04
CA VAL A 55 9.78 0.40 0.21
C VAL A 55 8.37 0.57 -0.34
N ARG A 56 7.71 1.67 -0.01
CA ARG A 56 6.34 1.95 -0.45
C ARG A 56 6.21 2.11 -1.96
N VAL A 57 7.11 2.88 -2.58
CA VAL A 57 7.13 3.07 -4.04
C VAL A 57 7.37 1.74 -4.75
N VAL A 58 8.32 0.93 -4.28
CA VAL A 58 8.60 -0.39 -4.83
C VAL A 58 7.40 -1.32 -4.67
N SER A 59 6.74 -1.32 -3.50
CA SER A 59 5.51 -2.09 -3.29
C SER A 59 4.37 -1.66 -4.21
N ALA A 60 4.17 -0.35 -4.42
CA ALA A 60 3.14 0.15 -5.32
C ALA A 60 3.39 -0.29 -6.77
N VAL A 61 4.65 -0.25 -7.23
CA VAL A 61 5.05 -0.78 -8.54
C VAL A 61 4.81 -2.30 -8.64
N ALA A 62 5.17 -3.07 -7.60
CA ALA A 62 4.96 -4.50 -7.56
C ALA A 62 3.46 -4.88 -7.61
N ILE A 63 2.62 -4.19 -6.82
CA ILE A 63 1.16 -4.38 -6.85
C ILE A 63 0.59 -4.04 -8.23
N SER A 64 1.03 -2.92 -8.81
CA SER A 64 0.62 -2.51 -10.16
C SER A 64 1.00 -3.57 -11.20
N PHE A 65 2.20 -4.13 -11.10
CA PHE A 65 2.65 -5.21 -11.98
C PHE A 65 1.77 -6.45 -11.87
N LEU A 66 1.50 -6.92 -10.64
CA LEU A 66 0.61 -8.05 -10.42
C LEU A 66 -0.80 -7.78 -10.95
N TYR A 67 -1.32 -6.58 -10.74
CA TYR A 67 -2.63 -6.21 -11.25
C TYR A 67 -2.67 -6.17 -12.79
N VAL A 68 -1.64 -5.65 -13.46
CA VAL A 68 -1.55 -5.69 -14.94
C VAL A 68 -1.58 -7.13 -15.46
N LEU A 69 -0.89 -8.07 -14.80
CA LEU A 69 -0.96 -9.48 -15.20
C LEU A 69 -2.38 -10.01 -15.07
N VAL A 70 -3.02 -9.80 -13.92
CA VAL A 70 -4.40 -10.23 -13.66
C VAL A 70 -5.38 -9.63 -14.67
N ALA A 71 -5.24 -8.34 -14.99
CA ALA A 71 -6.07 -7.65 -15.98
C ALA A 71 -5.87 -8.24 -17.39
N ARG A 72 -4.62 -8.50 -17.80
CA ARG A 72 -4.33 -9.08 -19.14
C ARG A 72 -4.82 -10.50 -19.30
N PHE A 73 -4.73 -11.32 -18.25
CA PHE A 73 -5.23 -12.70 -18.28
C PHE A 73 -6.75 -12.80 -18.08
N HIS A 74 -7.45 -11.67 -17.97
CA HIS A 74 -8.92 -11.62 -17.81
C HIS A 74 -9.42 -12.55 -16.69
N VAL A 75 -8.71 -12.58 -15.56
CA VAL A 75 -9.08 -13.42 -14.41
C VAL A 75 -10.48 -13.00 -13.94
N GLY A 76 -11.47 -13.88 -14.14
CA GLY A 76 -12.89 -13.51 -14.10
C GLY A 76 -13.32 -12.69 -12.87
N PHE A 77 -12.92 -13.10 -11.66
CA PHE A 77 -13.26 -12.39 -10.43
C PHE A 77 -12.77 -10.93 -10.37
N PHE A 78 -11.69 -10.61 -11.10
CA PHE A 78 -11.05 -9.30 -11.14
C PHE A 78 -11.28 -8.54 -12.46
N ALA A 79 -12.02 -9.11 -13.42
CA ALA A 79 -12.23 -8.54 -14.76
C ALA A 79 -13.33 -7.46 -14.83
N ASP A 80 -13.94 -7.10 -13.69
CA ASP A 80 -15.11 -6.22 -13.58
C ASP A 80 -14.72 -4.74 -13.47
N GLY A 81 -13.94 -4.24 -14.43
CA GLY A 81 -13.50 -2.84 -14.49
C GLY A 81 -12.84 -2.33 -13.19
N ILE A 82 -13.23 -1.13 -12.75
CA ILE A 82 -12.70 -0.53 -11.50
C ILE A 82 -13.07 -1.36 -10.26
N ALA A 83 -14.25 -2.00 -10.25
CA ALA A 83 -14.64 -2.86 -9.13
C ALA A 83 -13.72 -4.08 -9.03
N GLY A 84 -13.32 -4.66 -10.17
CA GLY A 84 -12.31 -5.70 -10.27
C GLY A 84 -10.94 -5.26 -9.73
N ALA A 85 -10.52 -4.03 -10.04
CA ALA A 85 -9.29 -3.44 -9.50
C ALA A 85 -9.32 -3.31 -7.96
N LEU A 86 -10.43 -2.83 -7.41
CA LEU A 86 -10.61 -2.67 -5.96
C LEU A 86 -10.71 -4.02 -5.23
N ARG A 87 -11.35 -5.03 -5.84
CA ARG A 87 -11.34 -6.40 -5.33
C ARG A 87 -9.92 -6.96 -5.28
N PHE A 88 -9.13 -6.75 -6.34
CA PHE A 88 -7.73 -7.18 -6.36
C PHE A 88 -6.91 -6.46 -5.28
N ALA A 89 -7.09 -5.14 -5.12
CA ALA A 89 -6.46 -4.36 -4.05
C ALA A 89 -6.79 -4.93 -2.66
N ALA A 90 -8.05 -5.27 -2.40
CA ALA A 90 -8.47 -5.87 -1.14
C ALA A 90 -7.82 -7.24 -0.91
N VAL A 91 -7.80 -8.10 -1.93
CA VAL A 91 -7.21 -9.44 -1.83
C VAL A 91 -5.70 -9.38 -1.58
N ILE A 92 -4.96 -8.57 -2.34
CA ILE A 92 -3.50 -8.47 -2.15
C ILE A 92 -3.14 -7.84 -0.81
N TRP A 93 -3.94 -6.88 -0.35
CA TRP A 93 -3.80 -6.27 0.98
C TRP A 93 -4.04 -7.29 2.11
N ILE A 94 -5.12 -8.08 2.04
CA ILE A 94 -5.40 -9.15 3.02
C ILE A 94 -4.34 -10.26 2.95
N ALA A 95 -3.79 -10.55 1.78
CA ALA A 95 -2.80 -11.60 1.63
C ALA A 95 -1.42 -11.22 2.18
N LEU A 96 -1.03 -9.94 2.11
CA LEU A 96 0.34 -9.51 2.38
C LEU A 96 0.45 -8.52 3.54
N ALA A 97 -0.24 -7.38 3.47
CA ALA A 97 0.01 -6.27 4.37
C ALA A 97 -0.76 -6.37 5.69
N ALA A 98 -2.05 -6.71 5.63
CA ALA A 98 -2.89 -6.79 6.82
C ALA A 98 -2.40 -7.86 7.81
N PRO A 99 -2.07 -9.11 7.39
CA PRO A 99 -1.62 -10.14 8.31
C PRO A 99 -0.31 -9.76 8.97
N VAL A 100 0.66 -9.22 8.21
CA VAL A 100 1.97 -8.82 8.75
C VAL A 100 1.82 -7.72 9.80
N ALA A 101 0.97 -6.71 9.56
CA ALA A 101 0.72 -5.65 10.53
C ALA A 101 0.00 -6.17 11.80
N ILE A 102 -1.00 -7.05 11.62
CA ILE A 102 -1.73 -7.66 12.73
C ILE A 102 -0.83 -8.60 13.54
N GLU A 103 -0.03 -9.42 12.89
CA GLU A 103 0.90 -10.34 13.52
C GLU A 103 1.98 -9.59 14.30
N ALA A 104 2.50 -8.49 13.74
CA ALA A 104 3.39 -7.60 14.48
C ALA A 104 2.75 -7.09 15.78
N ALA A 105 1.44 -6.83 15.79
CA ALA A 105 0.72 -6.41 16.99
C ALA A 105 0.58 -7.49 18.08
N ILE A 106 0.72 -8.77 17.72
CA ILE A 106 0.67 -9.89 18.68
C ILE A 106 1.97 -9.95 19.49
N TYR A 107 3.11 -9.70 18.83
CA TYR A 107 4.43 -9.91 19.43
C TYR A 107 5.12 -8.62 19.86
N VAL A 108 4.82 -7.50 19.21
CA VAL A 108 5.43 -6.19 19.50
C VAL A 108 4.48 -5.39 20.36
N ARG A 109 5.01 -4.70 21.37
CA ARG A 109 4.25 -3.78 22.23
C ARG A 109 3.90 -2.50 21.46
N ILE A 110 2.97 -2.60 20.53
CA ILE A 110 2.49 -1.47 19.72
C ILE A 110 1.05 -1.14 20.10
N HIS A 111 0.72 0.14 20.20
CA HIS A 111 -0.64 0.57 20.49
C HIS A 111 -1.59 0.15 19.36
N SER A 112 -2.75 -0.45 19.69
CA SER A 112 -3.69 -1.02 18.71
C SER A 112 -4.12 -0.04 17.60
N MET A 113 -4.33 1.23 17.95
CA MET A 113 -4.68 2.27 16.96
C MET A 113 -3.56 2.56 15.96
N VAL A 114 -2.28 2.34 16.31
CA VAL A 114 -1.18 2.45 15.35
C VAL A 114 -1.24 1.32 14.34
N VAL A 115 -1.60 0.11 14.79
CA VAL A 115 -1.80 -1.07 13.93
C VAL A 115 -2.96 -0.82 12.95
N VAL A 116 -4.08 -0.30 13.45
CA VAL A 116 -5.21 0.11 12.60
C VAL A 116 -4.73 1.14 11.55
N GLY A 117 -3.92 2.12 11.96
CA GLY A 117 -3.30 3.07 11.04
C GLY A 117 -2.44 2.41 9.96
N GLN A 118 -1.56 1.48 10.33
CA GLN A 118 -0.71 0.74 9.38
C GLN A 118 -1.55 -0.08 8.40
N VAL A 119 -2.58 -0.76 8.91
CA VAL A 119 -3.49 -1.59 8.11
C VAL A 119 -4.24 -0.74 7.09
N LEU A 120 -4.77 0.43 7.49
CA LEU A 120 -5.46 1.37 6.61
C LEU A 120 -4.52 2.05 5.61
N ASP A 121 -3.30 2.38 6.03
CA ASP A 121 -2.28 2.99 5.18
C ASP A 121 -1.89 2.04 4.02
N TRP A 122 -1.63 0.77 4.33
CA TRP A 122 -1.32 -0.22 3.31
C TRP A 122 -2.52 -0.58 2.43
N LEU A 123 -3.74 -0.57 2.97
CA LEU A 123 -4.96 -0.69 2.14
C LEU A 123 -5.04 0.46 1.14
N THR A 124 -4.83 1.70 1.61
CA THR A 124 -4.86 2.89 0.77
C THR A 124 -3.81 2.80 -0.34
N THR A 125 -2.60 2.33 -0.01
CA THR A 125 -1.53 2.11 -0.99
C THR A 125 -1.92 1.08 -2.05
N ALA A 126 -2.51 -0.06 -1.66
CA ALA A 126 -2.97 -1.09 -2.59
C ALA A 126 -4.11 -0.58 -3.50
N VAL A 127 -5.05 0.18 -2.93
CA VAL A 127 -6.15 0.81 -3.69
C VAL A 127 -5.61 1.81 -4.70
N LEU A 128 -4.69 2.70 -4.29
CA LEU A 128 -4.07 3.67 -5.19
C LEU A 128 -3.35 2.99 -6.34
N ALA A 129 -2.54 1.97 -6.04
CA ALA A 129 -1.84 1.20 -7.07
C ALA A 129 -2.81 0.60 -8.09
N CYS A 130 -3.81 -0.15 -7.64
CA CYS A 130 -4.73 -0.83 -8.55
C CYS A 130 -5.64 0.16 -9.32
N ALA A 131 -6.16 1.19 -8.66
CA ALA A 131 -7.06 2.17 -9.28
C ALA A 131 -6.33 3.03 -10.33
N ILE A 132 -5.14 3.54 -10.00
CA ILE A 132 -4.33 4.34 -10.94
C ILE A 132 -3.89 3.47 -12.12
N THR A 133 -3.45 2.23 -11.86
CA THR A 133 -3.11 1.30 -12.94
C THR A 133 -4.31 0.97 -13.81
N PHE A 134 -5.50 0.73 -13.25
CA PHE A 134 -6.72 0.49 -14.02
C PHE A 134 -7.03 1.66 -14.95
N VAL A 135 -7.03 2.88 -14.44
CA VAL A 135 -7.25 4.09 -15.24
C VAL A 135 -6.20 4.21 -16.34
N TRP A 136 -4.93 3.96 -16.02
CA TRP A 136 -3.82 4.05 -16.97
C TRP A 136 -3.89 3.05 -18.12
N ILE A 137 -4.33 1.82 -17.87
CA ILE A 137 -4.44 0.79 -18.93
C ILE A 137 -5.76 0.83 -19.68
N SER A 138 -6.73 1.61 -19.18
CA SER A 138 -8.06 1.80 -19.79
C SER A 138 -8.17 3.10 -20.60
N ALA A 139 -7.20 4.01 -20.45
CA ALA A 139 -7.02 5.21 -21.25
C ALA A 139 -6.27 4.91 -22.55
#